data_AF-A0A3S5DZ19-F1
#
_entry.id   AF-A0A3S5DZ19-F1
#
_cell.length_a   1.000
_cell.length_b   1.000
_cell.length_c   1.000
_cell.angle_alpha   90.00
_cell.angle_beta   90.00
_cell.angle_gamma   90.00
#
_symmetry.space_group_name_H-M   'P 1'
#
loop_
_entity.id
_entity.type
_entity.pdbx_description
1 polymer ?
#
loop_
_entity_poly.entity_id
_entity_poly.type
_entity_poly.pdbx_seq_one_letter_code
_entity_poly.pdbx_strand_id
1 'polypeptide(L)'
;MYEDTLISDLDTAAKLYGNTVQTATYEDATFFAKGDQDLDKLIEKIKALDIPWNYYDLVKSSSNYPALQKSISSMFQVANYLFIGSLIFASLLLTLLLVLWLNARRREVGILLALGLSKVQIAGQFVAELVMISIPAFLLSYGVAGLLAKAVGDTVLKNVTSGIAKQMAQESSAANLGGGAEAESFSKTLTDIHMDIQPSQLLVIVLVGGLLLILVSILSSQWLLHKKPKELLVDVE
;
A
#
# COMPACT_ATOMS: atom_id res chain seq x y z
N MET A 1 43.06 7.37 0.02
CA MET A 1 43.73 6.84 1.21
C MET A 1 42.89 5.66 1.68
N TYR A 2 43.51 4.54 2.00
CA TYR A 2 42.80 3.39 2.56
C TYR A 2 42.63 3.64 4.05
N GLU A 3 41.39 3.62 4.52
CA GLU A 3 41.05 3.80 5.92
C GLU A 3 40.67 2.43 6.48
N ASP A 4 41.51 1.91 7.39
CA ASP A 4 41.25 0.64 8.06
C ASP A 4 40.44 0.91 9.33
N THR A 5 39.19 0.47 9.34
CA THR A 5 38.30 0.59 10.50
C THR A 5 38.49 -0.62 11.43
N LEU A 6 38.83 -0.37 12.69
CA LEU A 6 38.97 -1.40 13.72
C LEU A 6 37.88 -1.21 14.79
N ILE A 7 37.09 -2.26 15.04
CA ILE A 7 36.02 -2.26 16.04
C ILE A 7 36.51 -3.05 17.27
N SER A 8 36.45 -2.43 18.45
CA SER A 8 36.90 -3.05 19.70
C SER A 8 36.05 -2.58 20.87
N ASP A 9 36.26 -3.19 22.04
CA ASP A 9 35.60 -2.79 23.28
C ASP A 9 36.13 -1.43 23.79
N LEU A 10 35.37 -0.81 24.69
CA LEU A 10 35.62 0.54 25.19
C LEU A 10 36.93 0.62 25.99
N ASP A 11 37.29 -0.44 26.73
CA ASP A 11 38.52 -0.49 27.52
C ASP A 11 39.75 -0.53 26.61
N THR A 12 39.69 -1.36 25.56
CA THR A 12 40.76 -1.48 24.56
C THR A 12 40.91 -0.18 23.75
N ALA A 13 39.80 0.42 23.34
CA ALA A 13 39.80 1.72 22.64
C ALA A 13 40.40 2.84 23.52
N ALA A 14 39.98 2.94 24.78
CA ALA A 14 40.51 3.96 25.70
C ALA A 14 42.02 3.79 25.91
N LYS A 15 42.50 2.56 26.13
CA LYS A 15 43.93 2.26 26.31
C LYS A 15 44.77 2.59 25.08
N LEU A 16 44.24 2.36 23.87
CA LEU A 16 44.91 2.67 22.62
C LEU A 16 45.25 4.16 22.50
N TYR A 17 44.36 5.02 22.99
CA TYR A 17 44.56 6.47 23.05
C TYR A 17 45.26 6.95 24.33
N GLY A 18 45.79 6.03 25.17
CA GLY A 18 46.47 6.37 26.42
C GLY A 18 45.54 6.86 27.54
N ASN A 19 44.24 6.61 27.42
CA ASN A 19 43.21 7.05 28.36
C ASN A 19 42.64 5.88 29.18
N THR A 20 41.94 6.22 30.26
CA THR A 20 41.04 5.30 30.95
C THR A 20 39.62 5.50 30.44
N VAL A 21 38.73 4.51 30.61
CA VAL A 21 37.30 4.63 30.22
C VAL A 21 36.62 5.87 30.83
N GLN A 22 37.10 6.36 31.98
CA GLN A 22 36.53 7.52 32.66
C GLN A 22 37.07 8.86 32.14
N THR A 23 38.23 8.85 31.47
CA THR A 23 38.90 10.06 30.95
C THR A 23 38.88 10.13 29.43
N ALA A 24 38.36 9.09 28.76
CA ALA A 24 38.21 9.06 27.33
C ALA A 24 37.07 10.00 26.88
N THR A 25 37.34 10.80 25.84
CA THR A 25 36.32 11.59 25.18
C THR A 25 35.57 10.69 24.19
N TYR A 26 34.26 10.57 24.38
CA TYR A 26 33.38 9.87 23.45
C TYR A 26 32.76 10.87 22.50
N GLU A 27 32.84 10.58 21.21
CA GLU A 27 32.30 11.44 20.15
C GLU A 27 30.77 11.25 20.02
N ASP A 28 30.33 9.99 19.95
CA ASP A 28 28.92 9.65 19.76
C ASP A 28 28.44 8.57 20.75
N ALA A 29 27.16 8.65 21.12
CA ALA A 29 26.46 7.62 21.88
C ALA A 29 25.10 7.32 21.22
N THR A 30 24.90 6.06 20.84
CA THR A 30 23.65 5.61 20.20
C THR A 30 22.77 4.85 21.21
N PHE A 31 21.50 5.28 21.32
CA PHE A 31 20.52 4.64 22.19
C PHE A 31 19.36 4.06 21.36
N PHE A 32 18.95 2.84 21.69
CA PHE A 32 17.85 2.15 21.00
C PHE A 32 16.58 2.19 21.85
N ALA A 33 15.50 2.74 21.29
CA ALA A 33 14.17 2.69 21.89
C ALA A 33 13.46 1.37 21.54
N LYS A 34 12.67 0.83 22.46
CA LYS A 34 11.76 -0.28 22.15
C LYS A 34 10.68 0.20 21.17
N GLY A 35 10.36 -0.63 20.16
CA GLY A 35 9.57 -0.24 18.99
C GLY A 35 8.09 0.12 19.23
N ASP A 36 7.59 -0.05 20.45
CA ASP A 36 6.21 0.28 20.85
C ASP A 36 6.06 1.67 21.48
N GLN A 37 7.15 2.43 21.64
CA GLN A 37 7.13 3.73 22.31
C GLN A 37 7.10 4.91 21.34
N ASP A 38 6.36 5.95 21.75
CA ASP A 38 6.33 7.25 21.10
C ASP A 38 7.69 7.94 21.26
N LEU A 39 8.46 7.96 20.17
CA LEU A 39 9.84 8.46 20.15
C LEU A 39 9.93 9.96 20.46
N ASP A 40 8.88 10.74 20.16
CA ASP A 40 8.85 12.18 20.44
C ASP A 40 8.70 12.44 21.94
N LYS A 41 7.82 11.69 22.61
CA LYS A 41 7.68 11.74 24.08
C LYS A 41 8.92 11.23 24.81
N LEU A 42 9.62 10.24 24.24
CA LEU A 42 10.87 9.74 24.81
C LEU A 42 11.97 10.80 24.76
N ILE A 43 12.10 11.51 23.64
CA ILE A 43 13.09 12.59 23.47
C ILE A 43 12.80 13.75 24.41
N GLU A 44 11.53 14.12 24.58
CA GLU A 44 11.13 15.15 25.54
C GLU A 44 11.53 14.77 26.98
N LYS A 45 11.28 13.51 27.37
CA LYS A 45 11.75 12.98 28.66
C LYS A 45 13.26 13.00 28.79
N ILE A 46 14.00 12.65 27.73
CA ILE A 46 15.46 12.65 27.76
C ILE A 46 16.00 14.07 27.95
N LYS A 47 15.48 15.06 27.21
CA LYS A 47 15.87 16.48 27.35
C LYS A 47 15.55 17.07 28.73
N ALA A 48 14.60 16.48 29.46
CA ALA A 48 14.29 16.86 30.83
C ALA A 48 15.29 16.32 31.88
N LEU A 49 16.24 15.46 31.50
CA LEU A 49 17.33 15.06 32.40
C LEU A 49 18.34 16.20 32.57
N ASP A 50 18.96 16.23 33.76
CA ASP A 50 20.02 17.16 34.15
C ASP A 50 21.36 16.79 33.48
N ILE A 51 21.38 16.92 32.16
CA ILE A 51 22.54 16.73 31.29
C ILE A 51 22.92 18.12 30.78
N PRO A 52 24.21 18.48 30.72
CA PRO A 52 24.63 19.77 30.20
C PRO A 52 24.50 19.81 28.67
N TRP A 53 23.28 20.02 28.18
CA TRP A 53 22.89 20.06 26.76
C TRP A 53 23.61 21.12 25.92
N ASN A 54 24.35 22.04 26.55
CA ASN A 54 25.22 22.99 25.83
C ASN A 54 26.42 22.33 25.14
N TYR A 55 26.77 21.10 25.52
CA TYR A 55 27.89 20.34 24.94
C TYR A 55 27.44 19.15 24.09
N TYR A 56 26.14 18.84 24.04
CA TYR A 56 25.62 17.61 23.44
C TYR A 56 24.38 17.89 22.61
N ASP A 57 24.39 17.44 21.35
CA ASP A 57 23.21 17.47 20.49
C ASP A 57 22.50 16.11 20.50
N LEU A 58 21.23 16.12 20.89
CA LEU A 58 20.37 14.94 20.81
C LEU A 58 19.75 14.85 19.42
N VAL A 59 20.37 14.08 18.54
CA VAL A 59 19.87 13.84 17.19
C VAL A 59 18.96 12.61 17.19
N LYS A 60 17.67 12.80 16.91
CA LYS A 60 16.74 11.69 16.67
C LYS A 60 17.23 10.94 15.44
N SER A 61 17.39 9.61 15.51
CA SER A 61 17.77 8.83 14.32
C SER A 61 16.74 8.94 13.17
N SER A 62 15.49 9.37 13.46
CA SER A 62 14.49 9.72 12.44
C SER A 62 14.75 11.09 11.77
N SER A 63 15.55 11.97 12.38
CA SER A 63 16.02 13.23 11.82
C SER A 63 17.13 13.03 10.78
N ASN A 64 17.84 11.90 10.80
CA ASN A 64 18.85 11.57 9.79
C ASN A 64 18.29 10.88 8.55
N TYR A 65 17.01 10.46 8.56
CA TYR A 65 16.37 9.84 7.39
C TYR A 65 14.92 10.28 7.15
N PRO A 66 14.58 11.59 7.20
CA PRO A 66 13.27 12.08 6.78
C PRO A 66 12.96 11.69 5.33
N ALA A 67 13.99 11.56 4.48
CA ALA A 67 13.89 11.03 3.13
C ALA A 67 13.40 9.57 3.08
N LEU A 68 13.84 8.68 3.97
CA LEU A 68 13.36 7.28 4.00
C LEU A 68 11.93 7.19 4.53
N GLN A 69 11.59 7.96 5.56
CA GLN A 69 10.22 8.00 6.08
C GLN A 69 9.24 8.59 5.05
N LYS A 70 9.67 9.62 4.30
CA LYS A 70 8.94 10.20 3.17
C LYS A 70 8.85 9.21 1.99
N SER A 71 9.89 8.42 1.74
CA SER A 71 9.89 7.39 0.69
C SER A 71 8.90 6.27 1.00
N ILE A 72 8.92 5.76 2.24
CA ILE A 72 8.01 4.70 2.69
C ILE A 72 6.57 5.21 2.69
N SER A 73 6.31 6.40 3.23
CA SER A 73 4.96 6.96 3.27
C SER A 73 4.41 7.27 1.87
N SER A 74 5.26 7.74 0.94
CA SER A 74 4.87 7.95 -0.46
C SER A 74 4.55 6.64 -1.18
N MET A 75 5.29 5.56 -0.92
CA MET A 75 4.94 4.22 -1.43
C MET A 75 3.58 3.75 -0.92
N PHE A 76 3.31 3.90 0.38
CA PHE A 76 2.00 3.55 0.94
C PHE A 76 0.86 4.38 0.34
N GLN A 77 1.08 5.67 0.08
CA GLN A 77 0.08 6.52 -0.57
C GLN A 77 -0.21 6.07 -2.01
N VAL A 78 0.82 5.77 -2.79
CA VAL A 78 0.64 5.27 -4.17
C VAL A 78 -0.04 3.91 -4.18
N ALA A 79 0.34 3.00 -3.27
CA ALA A 79 -0.34 1.72 -3.10
C ALA A 79 -1.81 1.91 -2.74
N ASN A 80 -2.13 2.84 -1.84
CA ASN A 80 -3.51 3.13 -1.45
C ASN A 80 -4.34 3.73 -2.60
N TYR A 81 -3.77 4.66 -3.37
CA TYR A 81 -4.44 5.22 -4.55
C TYR A 81 -4.68 4.17 -5.63
N LEU A 82 -3.71 3.27 -5.87
CA LEU A 82 -3.90 2.15 -6.78
C LEU A 82 -4.97 1.19 -6.27
N PHE A 83 -4.99 0.89 -4.98
CA PHE A 83 -6.00 0.04 -4.37
C PHE A 83 -7.40 0.63 -4.55
N ILE A 84 -7.62 1.87 -4.12
CA ILE A 84 -8.93 2.56 -4.23
C ILE A 84 -9.33 2.75 -5.70
N GLY A 85 -8.39 3.18 -6.55
CA GLY A 85 -8.63 3.35 -7.98
C GLY A 85 -9.03 2.05 -8.66
N SER A 86 -8.35 0.94 -8.33
CA SER A 86 -8.70 -0.40 -8.83
C SER A 86 -10.07 -0.86 -8.35
N LEU A 87 -10.44 -0.56 -7.11
CA LEU A 87 -11.74 -0.91 -6.53
C LEU A 87 -12.89 -0.21 -7.27
N ILE A 88 -12.74 1.10 -7.54
CA ILE A 88 -13.71 1.89 -8.30
C ILE A 88 -13.81 1.36 -9.74
N PHE A 89 -12.66 1.15 -10.39
CA PHE A 89 -12.61 0.65 -11.76
C PHE A 89 -13.27 -0.73 -11.90
N ALA A 90 -12.95 -1.66 -10.99
CA ALA A 90 -13.57 -2.98 -10.94
C ALA A 90 -15.08 -2.89 -10.73
N SER A 91 -15.54 -2.04 -9.81
CA SER A 91 -16.97 -1.81 -9.56
C SER A 91 -17.70 -1.29 -10.81
N LEU A 92 -17.13 -0.32 -11.52
CA LEU A 92 -17.70 0.21 -12.76
C LEU A 92 -17.77 -0.85 -13.85
N LEU A 93 -16.67 -1.57 -14.07
CA LEU A 93 -16.57 -2.61 -15.09
C LEU A 93 -17.56 -3.76 -14.83
N LEU A 94 -17.68 -4.18 -13.57
CA LEU A 94 -18.62 -5.21 -13.15
C LEU A 94 -20.08 -4.77 -13.32
N THR A 95 -20.39 -3.52 -12.95
CA THR A 95 -21.72 -2.93 -13.15
C THR A 95 -22.08 -2.93 -14.64
N LEU A 96 -21.16 -2.51 -15.50
CA LEU A 96 -21.35 -2.49 -16.95
C LEU A 96 -21.61 -3.89 -17.52
N LEU A 97 -20.80 -4.87 -17.12
CA LEU A 97 -20.98 -6.27 -17.53
C LEU A 97 -22.35 -6.81 -17.11
N LEU A 98 -22.76 -6.55 -15.86
CA LEU A 98 -24.07 -6.98 -15.37
C LEU A 98 -25.21 -6.35 -16.15
N VAL A 99 -25.13 -5.05 -16.45
CA VAL A 99 -26.18 -4.37 -17.24
C VAL A 99 -26.26 -4.96 -18.65
N LEU A 100 -25.13 -5.18 -19.32
CA LEU A 100 -25.11 -5.79 -20.66
C LEU A 100 -25.65 -7.22 -20.63
N TRP A 101 -25.26 -8.00 -19.63
CA TRP A 101 -25.67 -9.40 -19.49
C TRP A 101 -27.16 -9.53 -19.17
N LEU A 102 -27.69 -8.69 -18.29
CA LEU A 102 -29.11 -8.59 -18.01
C LEU A 102 -29.90 -8.10 -19.23
N ASN A 103 -29.33 -7.19 -20.02
CA ASN A 103 -29.95 -6.73 -21.27
C ASN A 103 -30.08 -7.86 -22.30
N ALA A 104 -29.05 -8.70 -22.44
CA ALA A 104 -29.08 -9.85 -23.33
C ALA A 104 -30.14 -10.90 -22.92
N ARG A 105 -30.42 -11.04 -21.61
CA ARG A 105 -31.39 -11.99 -21.05
C ARG A 105 -32.75 -11.38 -20.70
N ARG A 106 -33.08 -10.18 -21.19
CA ARG A 106 -34.38 -9.52 -20.93
C ARG A 106 -35.59 -10.39 -21.26
N ARG A 107 -35.52 -11.19 -22.33
CA ARG A 107 -36.59 -12.11 -22.74
C ARG A 107 -36.89 -13.18 -21.68
N GLU A 108 -35.85 -13.74 -21.06
CA GLU A 108 -36.00 -14.74 -20.00
C GLU A 108 -36.64 -14.13 -18.74
N VAL A 109 -36.20 -12.93 -18.36
CA VAL A 109 -36.78 -12.18 -17.23
C VAL A 109 -38.27 -11.88 -17.47
N GLY A 110 -38.65 -11.54 -18.70
CA GLY A 110 -40.05 -11.34 -19.10
C GLY A 110 -40.90 -12.61 -18.99
N ILE A 111 -40.36 -13.77 -19.40
CA ILE A 111 -41.03 -15.08 -19.29
C ILE A 111 -41.19 -15.47 -17.81
N LEU A 112 -40.16 -15.30 -16.99
CA LEU A 112 -40.19 -15.62 -15.56
C LEU A 112 -41.20 -14.74 -14.79
N LEU A 113 -41.29 -13.45 -15.14
CA LEU A 113 -42.32 -12.55 -14.59
C LEU A 113 -43.73 -12.96 -15.04
N ALA A 114 -43.92 -13.40 -16.29
CA ALA A 114 -45.21 -13.89 -16.79
C ALA A 114 -45.66 -15.19 -16.13
N LEU A 115 -44.72 -16.01 -15.64
CA LEU A 115 -44.98 -17.20 -14.83
C LEU A 115 -45.34 -16.88 -13.36
N GLY A 116 -45.37 -15.60 -12.98
CA GLY A 116 -45.75 -15.15 -11.63
C GLY A 116 -44.62 -15.15 -10.60
N LEU A 117 -43.36 -15.33 -11.02
CA LEU A 117 -42.21 -15.24 -10.11
C LEU A 117 -41.95 -13.79 -9.71
N SER A 118 -41.57 -13.60 -8.44
CA SER A 118 -41.27 -12.27 -7.92
C SER A 118 -39.92 -11.76 -8.42
N LYS A 119 -39.80 -10.44 -8.58
CA LYS A 119 -38.56 -9.75 -8.97
C LYS A 119 -37.35 -10.12 -8.08
N VAL A 120 -37.60 -10.39 -6.80
CA VAL A 120 -36.57 -10.78 -5.82
C VAL A 120 -36.08 -12.20 -6.05
N GLN A 121 -36.95 -13.14 -6.42
CA GLN A 121 -36.56 -14.52 -6.74
C GLN A 121 -35.66 -14.58 -7.97
N ILE A 122 -35.99 -13.80 -9.01
CA ILE A 122 -35.18 -13.69 -10.22
C ILE A 122 -33.81 -13.07 -9.91
N ALA A 123 -33.77 -12.02 -9.08
CA ALA A 123 -32.51 -11.43 -8.62
C ALA A 123 -31.65 -12.43 -7.81
N GLY A 124 -32.28 -13.24 -6.95
CA GLY A 124 -31.61 -14.30 -6.19
C GLY A 124 -30.96 -15.37 -7.08
N GLN A 125 -31.65 -15.79 -8.15
CA GLN A 125 -31.08 -16.73 -9.13
C GLN A 125 -29.85 -16.14 -9.81
N PHE A 126 -29.91 -14.88 -10.25
CA PHE A 126 -28.77 -14.22 -10.89
C PHE A 126 -27.57 -14.08 -9.95
N VAL A 127 -27.81 -13.75 -8.68
CA VAL A 127 -26.73 -13.71 -7.68
C VAL A 127 -26.13 -15.10 -7.48
N ALA A 128 -26.94 -16.15 -7.43
CA ALA A 128 -26.45 -17.53 -7.29
C ALA A 128 -25.63 -17.99 -8.50
N GLU A 129 -26.06 -17.66 -9.73
CA GLU A 129 -25.29 -17.91 -10.96
C GLU A 129 -23.93 -17.17 -10.93
N LEU A 130 -23.93 -15.91 -10.49
CA LEU A 130 -22.71 -15.11 -10.38
C LEU A 130 -21.72 -15.71 -9.37
N VAL A 131 -22.22 -16.18 -8.23
CA VAL A 131 -21.40 -16.82 -7.19
C VAL A 131 -20.81 -18.14 -7.70
N MET A 132 -21.55 -18.95 -8.45
CA MET A 132 -21.00 -20.18 -9.03
C MET A 132 -19.86 -19.90 -10.02
N ILE A 133 -19.99 -18.85 -10.84
CA ILE A 133 -18.96 -18.47 -11.83
C ILE A 133 -17.75 -17.80 -11.15
N SER A 134 -17.96 -17.10 -10.03
CA SER A 134 -16.88 -16.40 -9.34
C SER A 134 -15.88 -17.33 -8.66
N ILE A 135 -16.30 -18.52 -8.20
CA ILE A 135 -15.42 -19.49 -7.54
C ILE A 135 -14.20 -19.88 -8.42
N PRO A 136 -14.38 -20.41 -9.65
CA PRO A 136 -13.24 -20.71 -10.53
C PRO A 136 -12.52 -19.43 -11.00
N ALA A 137 -13.23 -18.31 -11.15
CA ALA A 137 -12.61 -17.04 -11.52
C ALA A 137 -11.63 -16.53 -10.46
N PHE A 138 -11.95 -16.64 -9.17
CA PHE A 138 -11.04 -16.27 -8.07
C PHE A 138 -9.80 -17.16 -8.03
N LEU A 139 -9.97 -18.47 -8.27
CA LEU A 139 -8.83 -19.40 -8.34
C LEU A 139 -7.87 -19.05 -9.47
N LEU A 140 -8.39 -18.76 -10.67
CA LEU A 140 -7.57 -18.33 -11.81
C LEU A 140 -6.93 -16.95 -11.56
N SER A 141 -7.69 -16.03 -10.94
CA SER A 141 -7.21 -14.71 -10.59
C SER A 141 -6.00 -14.77 -9.67
N TYR A 142 -5.95 -15.70 -8.71
CA TYR A 142 -4.80 -15.88 -7.84
C TYR A 142 -3.51 -16.18 -8.62
N GLY A 143 -3.57 -17.10 -9.60
CA GLY A 143 -2.42 -17.44 -10.43
C GLY A 143 -1.96 -16.26 -11.30
N VAL A 144 -2.90 -15.53 -11.90
CA VAL A 144 -2.61 -14.34 -12.72
C VAL A 144 -2.08 -13.19 -11.86
N ALA A 145 -2.60 -13.02 -10.65
CA ALA A 145 -2.20 -11.97 -9.72
C ALA A 145 -0.72 -12.11 -9.34
N GLY A 146 -0.21 -13.31 -9.10
CA GLY A 146 1.22 -13.51 -8.83
C GLY A 146 2.13 -13.03 -9.95
N LEU A 147 1.75 -13.26 -11.21
CA LEU A 147 2.51 -12.81 -12.38
C LEU A 147 2.43 -11.28 -12.58
N LEU A 148 1.22 -10.72 -12.45
CA LEU A 148 1.00 -9.28 -12.62
C LEU A 148 1.55 -8.46 -11.44
N ALA A 149 1.53 -9.00 -10.23
CA ALA A 149 2.03 -8.33 -9.03
C ALA A 149 3.49 -7.92 -9.20
N LYS A 150 4.33 -8.79 -9.77
CA LYS A 150 5.73 -8.47 -10.06
C LYS A 150 5.85 -7.30 -11.04
N ALA A 151 5.18 -7.38 -12.20
CA ALA A 151 5.26 -6.35 -13.23
C ALA A 151 4.71 -4.99 -12.76
N VAL A 152 3.61 -4.99 -12.02
CA VAL A 152 3.01 -3.79 -11.43
C VAL A 152 3.90 -3.24 -10.33
N GLY A 153 4.42 -4.10 -9.44
CA GLY A 153 5.33 -3.72 -8.36
C GLY A 153 6.60 -3.07 -8.87
N ASP A 154 7.24 -3.64 -9.89
CA ASP A 154 8.44 -3.08 -10.54
C ASP A 154 8.15 -1.70 -11.14
N THR A 155 6.98 -1.54 -11.77
CA THR A 155 6.55 -0.27 -12.37
C THR A 155 6.26 0.81 -11.32
N VAL A 156 5.57 0.43 -10.25
CA VAL A 156 5.27 1.33 -9.13
C VAL A 156 6.56 1.75 -8.43
N LEU A 157 7.45 0.80 -8.13
CA LEU A 157 8.75 1.06 -7.53
C LEU A 157 9.55 2.04 -8.38
N LYS A 158 9.65 1.79 -9.70
CA LYS A 158 10.34 2.70 -10.62
C LYS A 158 9.75 4.11 -10.62
N ASN A 159 8.42 4.24 -10.64
CA ASN A 159 7.75 5.54 -10.68
C ASN A 159 7.88 6.31 -9.36
N VAL A 160 7.78 5.62 -8.22
CA VAL A 160 7.95 6.21 -6.89
C VAL A 160 9.41 6.60 -6.68
N THR A 161 10.37 5.73 -6.99
CA THR A 161 11.81 6.03 -6.90
C THR A 161 12.19 7.19 -7.81
N SER A 162 11.67 7.26 -9.05
CA SER A 162 11.93 8.38 -9.95
C SER A 162 11.30 9.70 -9.47
N GLY A 163 10.06 9.66 -8.96
CA GLY A 163 9.38 10.83 -8.41
C GLY A 163 10.08 11.39 -7.18
N ILE A 164 10.52 10.50 -6.28
CA ILE A 164 11.28 10.85 -5.08
C ILE A 164 12.67 11.37 -5.46
N ALA A 165 13.38 10.73 -6.40
CA ALA A 165 14.67 11.22 -6.88
C ALA A 165 14.57 12.65 -7.43
N LYS A 166 13.51 12.97 -8.16
CA LYS A 166 13.25 14.33 -8.65
C LYS A 166 12.93 15.32 -7.52
N GLN A 167 12.11 14.91 -6.55
CA GLN A 167 11.74 15.76 -5.42
C GLN A 167 12.92 16.00 -4.46
N MET A 168 13.76 14.98 -4.24
CA MET A 168 15.00 15.09 -3.45
C MET A 168 16.07 15.90 -4.17
N ALA A 169 16.22 15.77 -5.50
CA ALA A 169 17.11 16.64 -6.28
C ALA A 169 16.68 18.12 -6.17
N GLN A 170 15.38 18.37 -6.11
CA GLN A 170 14.83 19.72 -5.95
C GLN A 170 15.01 20.27 -4.53
N GLU A 171 14.89 19.44 -3.48
CA GLU A 171 15.21 19.80 -2.08
C GLU A 171 16.73 20.00 -1.86
N SER A 172 17.59 19.17 -2.44
CA SER A 172 19.05 19.35 -2.39
C SER A 172 19.52 20.61 -3.13
N SER A 173 18.87 20.93 -4.27
CA SER A 173 19.13 22.18 -5.00
C SER A 173 18.68 23.41 -4.21
N ALA A 174 17.59 23.32 -3.44
CA ALA A 174 17.10 24.39 -2.57
C ALA A 174 17.93 24.56 -1.28
N ALA A 175 18.58 23.50 -0.82
CA ALA A 175 19.43 23.48 0.38
C ALA A 175 20.91 23.83 0.13
N ASN A 176 21.31 24.15 -1.12
CA ASN A 176 22.72 24.37 -1.53
C ASN A 176 23.66 23.19 -1.18
N LEU A 177 23.11 21.98 -1.03
CA LEU A 177 23.89 20.77 -0.84
C LEU A 177 24.31 20.29 -2.23
N GLY A 178 25.58 20.55 -2.59
CA GLY A 178 26.15 20.15 -3.87
C GLY A 178 25.94 18.66 -4.16
N GLY A 179 25.72 18.33 -5.43
CA GLY A 179 25.43 16.98 -5.92
C GLY A 179 26.62 16.01 -5.82
N GLY A 180 27.03 15.70 -4.59
CA GLY A 180 28.02 14.67 -4.27
C GLY A 180 27.38 13.30 -3.98
N ALA A 181 28.25 12.30 -3.86
CA ALA A 181 27.95 10.86 -3.71
C ALA A 181 26.95 10.50 -2.58
N GLU A 182 26.70 11.40 -1.65
CA GLU A 182 25.70 11.24 -0.59
C GLU A 182 24.28 11.20 -1.17
N ALA A 183 23.96 12.04 -2.17
CA ALA A 183 22.66 12.03 -2.85
C ALA A 183 22.40 10.75 -3.66
N GLU A 184 23.46 10.13 -4.19
CA GLU A 184 23.39 8.88 -4.95
C GLU A 184 23.26 7.65 -4.01
N SER A 185 23.86 7.72 -2.82
CA SER A 185 23.74 6.68 -1.77
C SER A 185 22.31 6.59 -1.19
N PHE A 186 21.56 7.71 -1.14
CA PHE A 186 20.15 7.70 -0.76
C PHE A 186 19.22 7.07 -1.82
N SER A 187 19.65 6.94 -3.08
CA SER A 187 18.82 6.41 -4.17
C SER A 187 18.75 4.88 -4.23
N LYS A 188 19.57 4.17 -3.42
CA LYS A 188 19.86 2.73 -3.58
C LYS A 188 19.34 1.82 -2.45
N THR A 189 18.34 2.25 -1.68
CA THR A 189 17.93 1.51 -0.46
C THR A 189 16.68 0.62 -0.62
N LEU A 190 15.98 0.66 -1.76
CA LEU A 190 14.78 -0.18 -1.98
C LEU A 190 14.88 -0.88 -3.33
N THR A 191 15.74 -1.88 -3.42
CA THR A 191 16.00 -2.64 -4.65
C THR A 191 15.17 -3.92 -4.74
N ASP A 192 14.56 -4.40 -3.65
CA ASP A 192 13.72 -5.60 -3.67
C ASP A 192 12.50 -5.45 -2.75
N ILE A 193 11.32 -5.35 -3.35
CA ILE A 193 10.06 -5.62 -2.64
C ILE A 193 9.82 -7.14 -2.79
N HIS A 194 10.13 -7.89 -1.74
CA HIS A 194 9.63 -9.26 -1.62
C HIS A 194 8.12 -9.22 -1.42
N MET A 195 7.36 -9.35 -2.51
CA MET A 195 5.91 -9.61 -2.46
C MET A 195 5.70 -11.10 -2.21
N ASP A 196 5.55 -11.45 -0.93
CA ASP A 196 5.04 -12.76 -0.55
C ASP A 196 3.52 -12.72 -0.43
N ILE A 197 2.83 -13.53 -1.24
CA ILE A 197 1.37 -13.62 -1.20
C ILE A 197 1.03 -14.70 -0.18
N GLN A 198 0.85 -14.27 1.07
CA GLN A 198 0.53 -15.19 2.15
C GLN A 198 -0.89 -15.75 1.97
N PRO A 199 -1.15 -17.06 2.21
CA PRO A 199 -2.47 -17.67 2.05
C PRO A 199 -3.58 -17.02 2.90
N SER A 200 -3.23 -16.34 3.99
CA SER A 200 -4.16 -15.55 4.81
C SER A 200 -4.75 -14.35 4.06
N GLN A 201 -4.00 -13.76 3.12
CA GLN A 201 -4.43 -12.63 2.30
C GLN A 201 -5.43 -13.07 1.22
N LEU A 202 -5.35 -14.31 0.77
CA LEU A 202 -6.31 -14.92 -0.17
C LEU A 202 -7.74 -14.91 0.40
N LEU A 203 -7.88 -15.24 1.69
CA LEU A 203 -9.19 -15.24 2.37
C LEU A 203 -9.79 -13.83 2.40
N VAL A 204 -8.98 -12.81 2.71
CA VAL A 204 -9.41 -11.40 2.69
C VAL A 204 -9.87 -10.98 1.30
N ILE A 205 -9.13 -11.36 0.24
CA ILE A 205 -9.49 -11.05 -1.14
C ILE A 205 -10.82 -11.69 -1.54
N VAL A 206 -11.04 -12.95 -1.18
CA VAL A 206 -12.30 -13.65 -1.47
C VAL A 206 -13.47 -13.00 -0.71
N LEU A 207 -13.27 -12.60 0.55
CA LEU A 207 -14.32 -11.92 1.32
C LEU A 207 -14.63 -10.53 0.78
N VAL A 208 -13.61 -9.69 0.52
CA VAL A 208 -13.80 -8.32 0.01
C VAL A 208 -14.35 -8.35 -1.41
N GLY A 209 -13.79 -9.20 -2.28
CA GLY A 209 -14.27 -9.40 -3.65
C GLY A 209 -15.67 -9.97 -3.70
N GLY A 210 -15.99 -10.94 -2.83
CA GLY A 210 -17.33 -11.49 -2.68
C GLY A 210 -18.36 -10.45 -2.21
N LEU A 211 -18.01 -9.64 -1.20
CA LEU A 211 -18.86 -8.54 -0.76
C LEU A 211 -19.08 -7.51 -1.87
N LEU A 212 -18.03 -7.15 -2.62
CA LEU A 212 -18.14 -6.23 -3.75
C LEU A 212 -19.05 -6.79 -4.84
N LEU A 213 -18.91 -8.08 -5.19
CA LEU A 213 -19.79 -8.74 -6.16
C LEU A 213 -21.26 -8.67 -5.73
N ILE A 214 -21.55 -8.93 -4.46
CA ILE A 214 -22.91 -8.87 -3.91
C ILE A 214 -23.44 -7.43 -3.97
N LEU A 215 -22.67 -6.45 -3.50
CA LEU A 215 -23.07 -5.04 -3.48
C LEU A 215 -23.37 -4.51 -4.88
N VAL A 216 -22.48 -4.78 -5.84
CA VAL A 216 -22.66 -4.34 -7.23
C VAL A 216 -23.85 -5.05 -7.88
N SER A 217 -24.05 -6.34 -7.58
CA SER A 217 -25.22 -7.09 -8.08
C SER A 217 -26.53 -6.50 -7.57
N ILE A 218 -26.59 -6.11 -6.29
CA ILE A 218 -27.77 -5.44 -5.71
C ILE A 218 -27.99 -4.08 -6.37
N LEU A 219 -26.94 -3.26 -6.51
CA LEU A 219 -27.03 -1.95 -7.17
C LEU A 219 -27.52 -2.07 -8.62
N SER A 220 -26.94 -2.99 -9.39
CA SER A 220 -27.31 -3.25 -10.78
C SER A 220 -28.75 -3.76 -10.89
N SER A 221 -29.14 -4.69 -10.01
CA SER A 221 -30.51 -5.20 -9.91
C SER A 221 -31.51 -4.09 -9.58
N GLN A 222 -31.19 -3.21 -8.63
CA GLN A 222 -32.05 -2.07 -8.28
C GLN A 222 -32.16 -1.05 -9.41
N TRP A 223 -31.08 -0.75 -10.13
CA TRP A 223 -31.10 0.15 -11.28
C TRP A 223 -31.96 -0.40 -12.43
N LEU A 224 -31.89 -1.71 -12.67
CA LEU A 224 -32.70 -2.39 -13.68
C LEU A 224 -34.18 -2.51 -13.28
N LEU A 225 -34.46 -2.77 -12.01
CA LEU A 225 -35.82 -3.00 -11.49
C LEU A 225 -36.61 -1.71 -11.21
N HIS A 226 -35.92 -0.55 -11.09
CA HIS A 226 -36.57 0.77 -11.01
C HIS A 226 -37.05 1.30 -12.35
N LYS A 227 -36.60 0.74 -13.48
CA LYS A 227 -37.20 1.06 -14.79
C LYS A 227 -38.63 0.51 -14.84
N LYS A 228 -39.58 1.36 -15.21
CA LYS A 228 -41.00 0.96 -15.26
C LYS A 228 -41.19 -0.15 -16.29
N PRO A 229 -42.02 -1.17 -16.02
CA PRO A 229 -42.27 -2.30 -16.92
C PRO A 229 -42.72 -1.88 -18.32
N LYS A 230 -43.31 -0.69 -18.43
CA LYS A 230 -43.84 -0.13 -19.67
C LYS A 230 -42.75 0.34 -20.64
N GLU A 231 -41.57 0.74 -20.16
CA GLU A 231 -40.44 1.11 -21.04
C GLU A 231 -39.64 -0.10 -21.51
N LEU A 232 -39.62 -1.18 -20.72
CA LEU A 232 -38.94 -2.44 -21.08
C LEU A 232 -39.62 -3.19 -22.25
N LEU A 233 -40.89 -2.90 -22.53
CA LEU A 233 -41.68 -3.51 -23.61
C LEU A 233 -41.85 -2.62 -24.85
N VAL A 234 -41.64 -1.31 -24.74
CA VAL A 234 -41.80 -0.36 -25.85
C VAL A 234 -40.48 -0.14 -26.60
N ASP A 235 -39.34 -0.47 -26.01
CA ASP A 235 -38.01 -0.44 -26.65
C ASP A 235 -37.75 -1.67 -27.56
N VAL A 236 -38.81 -2.37 -27.99
CA VAL A 236 -38.77 -3.54 -28.88
C VAL A 236 -39.48 -3.27 -30.23
N GLU A 237 -39.89 -2.03 -30.50
CA GLU A 237 -40.20 -1.59 -31.87
C GLU A 237 -38.98 -0.96 -32.56
#